data_AF-A0A7H0IB95-F1
#
_entry.id   AF-A0A7H0IB95-F1
#
_cell.length_a   1.000
_cell.length_b   1.000
_cell.length_c   1.000
_cell.angle_alpha   90.00
_cell.angle_beta   90.00
_cell.angle_gamma   90.00
#
_symmetry.space_group_name_H-M   'P 1'
#
loop_
_entity.id
_entity.type
_entity.pdbx_description
1 polymer ?
#
loop_
_entity_poly.entity_id
_entity_poly.type
_entity_poly.pdbx_seq_one_letter_code
_entity_poly.pdbx_strand_id
1 'polypeptide(L)'
;MAVGGVEWLRVPVGEDAARWVTRDGCRRVLFVVHNVTSATRLLDVLPLFHSDPRVQLFATCTGSSPFLAGVPELLAGVGVPVVPWEQAKGTGFDLAVSASYGGELGLIRAKLAVLSHGVGYNKRLAAPKPHVTETKQVPDKAPVFGLSPDWLLRENGAPLATATVLSHPEQLTRLRESVPEAAGTAALAGDPCFDRILAGLPERARYRRALGVGEGQRLVVVSSTWAPRSLFGGDATAHDDLLPWLLDRLATDLPADEYRKTAVLHPNIWHGHGPGQVRAWLDNARRAGLDLVDPLEGWRQALIAADCVLGDHSSVTYYAASIGVPVLLGAFPQGDLAQDSPVAALGRTAPHLSRRGSLRDQIDRTIAEHDPARYKDLAEQTSSAPGESASLLRRLFYGLLDLPEPDTHPALLDPLPLPPYTPAQLTAPVRVFTRRGDTPAPEIEVTRHAVTGDTPDPSDDEHDAHTSVDEETRETGRLALADVVVRRAREDDPRLGPPPAWTAETLARYPYCGMAVYVDGPDRCVAGTRDGHVVRLTATPAPDGRADLCDPAAYASALYAHLLEHPHPPAELTVWTGTRAHRVNVAPYSPSSPSRS
;
A
#
# COMPACT_ATOMS: atom_id res chain seq x y z
N MET A 1 31.59 -10.21 -11.52
CA MET A 1 31.42 -9.56 -12.84
C MET A 1 32.45 -8.47 -12.96
N ALA A 2 33.08 -8.34 -14.13
CA ALA A 2 34.13 -7.35 -14.38
C ALA A 2 33.64 -5.94 -14.03
N VAL A 3 34.50 -5.15 -13.38
CA VAL A 3 34.31 -3.71 -13.14
C VAL A 3 34.44 -3.03 -14.50
N GLY A 4 33.35 -3.02 -15.27
CA GLY A 4 33.22 -2.16 -16.44
C GLY A 4 33.26 -0.72 -15.94
N GLY A 5 34.13 0.10 -16.55
CA GLY A 5 34.20 1.53 -16.25
C GLY A 5 32.81 2.16 -16.37
N VAL A 6 32.49 3.10 -15.48
CA VAL A 6 31.23 3.83 -15.51
C VAL A 6 31.14 4.56 -16.86
N GLU A 7 30.25 4.11 -17.74
CA GLU A 7 30.05 4.74 -19.04
C GLU A 7 29.40 6.11 -18.83
N TRP A 8 30.09 7.17 -19.24
CA TRP A 8 29.58 8.53 -19.13
C TRP A 8 28.48 8.77 -20.15
N LEU A 9 27.43 9.46 -19.72
CA LEU A 9 26.36 9.94 -20.58
C LEU A 9 26.91 10.99 -21.55
N ARG A 10 26.96 10.65 -22.84
CA ARG A 10 27.53 11.54 -23.88
C ARG A 10 26.59 12.65 -24.32
N VAL A 11 25.29 12.37 -24.40
CA VAL A 11 24.24 13.34 -24.78
C VAL A 11 23.13 13.23 -23.73
N PRO A 12 22.61 14.34 -23.16
CA PRO A 12 22.79 15.73 -23.61
C PRO A 12 23.81 16.57 -22.80
N VAL A 13 24.70 15.95 -22.00
CA VAL A 13 25.64 16.67 -21.11
C VAL A 13 27.13 16.34 -21.26
N GLY A 14 27.51 15.40 -22.12
CA GLY A 14 28.92 15.09 -22.39
C GLY A 14 29.66 16.20 -23.16
N GLU A 15 30.98 16.07 -23.28
CA GLU A 15 31.85 17.10 -23.90
C GLU A 15 31.42 17.48 -25.33
N ASP A 16 30.99 16.51 -26.13
CA ASP A 16 30.52 16.73 -27.50
C ASP A 16 29.00 16.97 -27.62
N ALA A 17 28.26 17.02 -26.50
CA ALA A 17 26.80 17.02 -26.51
C ALA A 17 26.21 18.18 -27.33
N ALA A 18 26.84 19.36 -27.29
CA ALA A 18 26.37 20.55 -28.01
C ALA A 18 26.22 20.34 -29.52
N ARG A 19 26.92 19.37 -30.12
CA ARG A 19 26.80 19.03 -31.55
C ARG A 19 25.58 18.16 -31.87
N TRP A 20 25.03 17.48 -30.87
CA TRP A 20 23.99 16.46 -31.02
C TRP A 20 22.66 16.84 -30.35
N VAL A 21 22.69 17.80 -29.43
CA VAL A 21 21.49 18.29 -28.74
C VAL A 21 20.66 19.13 -29.71
N THR A 22 19.45 18.67 -30.00
CA THR A 22 18.48 19.39 -30.86
C THR A 22 17.96 20.68 -30.22
N ARG A 23 17.81 20.68 -28.89
CA ARG A 23 17.21 21.78 -28.14
C ARG A 23 18.21 22.37 -27.17
N ASP A 24 18.81 23.49 -27.55
CA ASP A 24 19.83 24.19 -26.79
C ASP A 24 19.22 25.20 -25.79
N GLY A 25 20.08 25.87 -25.02
CA GLY A 25 19.69 26.93 -24.09
C GLY A 25 18.82 26.52 -22.90
N CYS A 26 18.49 25.24 -22.75
CA CYS A 26 17.63 24.76 -21.68
C CYS A 26 18.30 24.85 -20.31
N ARG A 27 17.55 25.28 -19.30
CA ARG A 27 17.95 25.12 -17.89
C ARG A 27 17.90 23.64 -17.52
N ARG A 28 18.96 23.18 -16.85
CA ARG A 28 19.15 21.76 -16.50
C ARG A 28 18.72 21.54 -15.05
N VAL A 29 17.75 20.66 -14.85
CA VAL A 29 17.26 20.25 -13.53
C VAL A 29 17.68 18.81 -13.27
N LEU A 30 18.41 18.57 -12.19
CA LEU A 30 18.89 17.26 -11.78
C LEU A 30 18.09 16.73 -10.57
N PHE A 31 17.38 15.61 -10.75
CA PHE A 31 16.79 14.86 -9.65
C PHE A 31 17.82 13.91 -9.04
N VAL A 32 18.13 14.09 -7.76
CA VAL A 32 19.16 13.31 -7.04
C VAL A 32 18.49 12.24 -6.18
N VAL A 33 18.58 10.99 -6.62
CA VAL A 33 17.99 9.83 -5.96
C VAL A 33 19.00 9.15 -5.03
N HIS A 34 18.61 8.93 -3.78
CA HIS A 34 19.39 8.15 -2.82
C HIS A 34 18.93 6.68 -2.77
N ASN A 35 17.62 6.46 -2.76
CA ASN A 35 16.96 5.15 -2.81
C ASN A 35 15.55 5.28 -3.41
N VAL A 36 14.84 4.16 -3.54
CA VAL A 36 13.49 4.12 -4.13
C VAL A 36 12.50 5.06 -3.41
N THR A 37 12.55 5.16 -2.09
CA THR A 37 11.65 6.05 -1.35
C THR A 37 11.93 7.54 -1.62
N SER A 38 13.20 7.93 -1.79
CA SER A 38 13.51 9.31 -2.21
C SER A 38 13.01 9.58 -3.62
N ALA A 39 13.10 8.57 -4.50
CA ALA A 39 12.66 8.70 -5.87
C ALA A 39 11.15 8.95 -5.96
N THR A 40 10.32 8.21 -5.19
CA THR A 40 8.86 8.40 -5.22
C THR A 40 8.43 9.82 -4.84
N ARG A 41 9.18 10.49 -3.95
CA ARG A 41 8.95 11.91 -3.60
C ARG A 41 9.36 12.87 -4.71
N LEU A 42 10.44 12.57 -5.42
CA LEU A 42 10.85 13.36 -6.58
C LEU A 42 9.89 13.21 -7.76
N LEU A 43 9.28 12.03 -7.93
CA LEU A 43 8.23 11.81 -8.92
C LEU A 43 6.98 12.65 -8.64
N ASP A 44 6.67 12.95 -7.37
CA ASP A 44 5.53 13.81 -7.02
C ASP A 44 5.69 15.25 -7.57
N VAL A 45 6.92 15.72 -7.80
CA VAL A 45 7.21 17.12 -8.18
C VAL A 45 7.76 17.27 -9.60
N LEU A 46 8.08 16.16 -10.27
CA LEU A 46 8.51 16.14 -11.66
C LEU A 46 7.50 16.84 -12.60
N PRO A 47 6.17 16.65 -12.46
CA PRO A 47 5.18 17.31 -13.32
C PRO A 47 5.21 18.84 -13.29
N LEU A 48 5.80 19.47 -12.27
CA LEU A 48 5.91 20.92 -12.15
C LEU A 48 6.78 21.57 -13.24
N PHE A 49 7.54 20.76 -13.98
CA PHE A 49 8.35 21.18 -15.12
C PHE A 49 7.77 20.78 -16.48
N HIS A 50 6.64 20.06 -16.52
CA HIS A 50 6.04 19.62 -17.77
C HIS A 50 5.57 20.82 -18.62
N SER A 51 5.55 20.62 -19.95
CA SER A 51 5.14 21.64 -20.93
C SER A 51 5.97 22.93 -20.94
N ASP A 52 7.09 23.01 -20.20
CA ASP A 52 8.06 24.08 -20.36
C ASP A 52 9.27 23.60 -21.14
N PRO A 53 9.37 23.96 -22.42
CA PRO A 53 10.43 23.43 -23.24
C PRO A 53 11.74 24.21 -22.97
N ARG A 54 11.78 25.20 -22.07
CA ARG A 54 13.04 25.85 -21.62
C ARG A 54 13.79 25.02 -20.58
N VAL A 55 13.24 23.89 -20.15
CA VAL A 55 13.80 23.05 -19.08
C VAL A 55 14.15 21.66 -19.64
N GLN A 56 15.33 21.15 -19.25
CA GLN A 56 15.76 19.78 -19.50
C GLN A 56 15.93 19.06 -18.15
N LEU A 57 15.20 17.96 -17.98
CA LEU A 57 15.25 17.14 -16.79
C LEU A 57 16.31 16.05 -16.91
N PHE A 58 16.93 15.72 -15.77
CA PHE A 58 17.91 14.66 -15.59
C PHE A 58 17.65 13.93 -14.28
N ALA A 59 18.14 12.71 -14.16
CA ALA A 59 18.22 12.02 -12.88
C ALA A 59 19.64 11.51 -12.62
N THR A 60 19.98 11.32 -11.36
CA THR A 60 21.17 10.58 -10.93
C THR A 60 20.84 9.75 -9.71
N CYS A 61 21.56 8.66 -9.49
CA CYS A 61 21.56 7.95 -8.21
C CYS A 61 22.90 8.18 -7.51
N THR A 62 22.91 8.49 -6.21
CA THR A 62 24.16 8.74 -5.48
C THR A 62 25.01 7.49 -5.26
N GLY A 63 24.41 6.29 -5.37
CA GLY A 63 25.08 5.02 -5.10
C GLY A 63 25.48 4.80 -3.64
N SER A 64 25.13 5.73 -2.74
CA SER A 64 25.58 5.71 -1.33
C SER A 64 24.61 5.03 -0.37
N SER A 65 23.40 4.70 -0.81
CA SER A 65 22.42 4.05 0.05
C SER A 65 22.74 2.55 0.20
N PRO A 66 22.47 1.93 1.36
CA PRO A 66 22.44 0.47 1.44
C PRO A 66 21.26 -0.16 0.67
N PHE A 67 20.25 0.63 0.27
CA PHE A 67 19.04 0.18 -0.43
C PHE A 67 19.01 0.67 -1.88
N LEU A 68 19.90 0.15 -2.73
CA LEU A 68 20.01 0.55 -4.15
C LEU A 68 19.15 -0.30 -5.10
N ALA A 69 18.75 -1.50 -4.69
CA ALA A 69 17.92 -2.36 -5.53
C ALA A 69 16.61 -1.63 -5.91
N GLY A 70 16.16 -1.77 -7.16
CA GLY A 70 14.96 -1.11 -7.68
C GLY A 70 15.18 0.32 -8.19
N VAL A 71 16.28 0.99 -7.83
CA VAL A 71 16.55 2.36 -8.32
C VAL A 71 16.80 2.40 -9.83
N PRO A 72 17.63 1.51 -10.43
CA PRO A 72 17.84 1.53 -11.88
C PRO A 72 16.55 1.31 -12.68
N GLU A 73 15.71 0.36 -12.25
CA GLU A 73 14.44 0.04 -12.90
C GLU A 73 13.46 1.22 -12.79
N LEU A 74 13.39 1.85 -11.62
CA LEU A 74 12.57 3.04 -11.42
C LEU A 74 13.02 4.18 -12.33
N LEU A 75 14.32 4.49 -12.36
CA LEU A 75 14.87 5.56 -13.20
C LEU A 75 14.62 5.31 -14.70
N ALA A 76 14.74 4.06 -15.14
CA ALA A 76 14.39 3.67 -16.51
C ALA A 76 12.90 3.93 -16.81
N GLY A 77 12.01 3.67 -15.84
CA GLY A 77 10.57 3.97 -15.96
C GLY A 77 10.24 5.46 -16.05
N VAL A 78 11.05 6.35 -15.44
CA VAL A 78 10.88 7.81 -15.56
C VAL A 78 11.19 8.31 -16.97
N GLY A 79 12.18 7.69 -17.65
CA GLY A 79 12.53 8.00 -19.02
C GLY A 79 13.32 9.31 -19.23
N VAL A 80 13.79 9.96 -18.16
CA VAL A 80 14.74 11.09 -18.26
C VAL A 80 16.18 10.58 -18.37
N PRO A 81 17.11 11.34 -19.00
CA PRO A 81 18.52 10.96 -19.05
C PRO A 81 19.11 10.76 -17.64
N VAL A 82 19.69 9.57 -17.41
CA VAL A 82 20.32 9.23 -16.14
C VAL A 82 21.82 9.51 -16.24
N VAL A 83 22.30 10.48 -15.47
CA VAL A 83 23.72 10.84 -15.38
C VAL A 83 24.37 10.00 -14.29
N PRO A 84 25.49 9.31 -14.54
CA PRO A 84 26.23 8.64 -13.47
C PRO A 84 26.70 9.63 -12.39
N TRP A 85 26.69 9.22 -11.13
CA TRP A 85 26.99 10.11 -9.98
C TRP A 85 28.31 10.88 -10.14
N GLU A 86 29.37 10.18 -10.53
CA GLU A 86 30.69 10.79 -10.71
C GLU A 86 30.70 11.85 -11.82
N GLN A 87 29.95 11.62 -12.91
CA GLN A 87 29.79 12.62 -13.97
C GLN A 87 28.90 13.78 -13.49
N ALA A 88 27.85 13.51 -12.71
CA ALA A 88 26.96 14.54 -12.18
C ALA A 88 27.71 15.53 -11.29
N LYS A 89 28.68 15.09 -10.48
CA LYS A 89 29.57 15.96 -9.69
C LYS A 89 30.43 16.90 -10.55
N GLY A 90 30.85 16.44 -11.73
CA GLY A 90 31.62 17.24 -12.69
C GLY A 90 30.79 18.15 -13.60
N THR A 91 29.49 17.86 -13.74
CA THR A 91 28.59 18.52 -14.69
C THR A 91 27.88 19.71 -14.05
N GLY A 92 27.76 20.83 -14.78
CA GLY A 92 26.99 21.98 -14.34
C GLY A 92 25.49 21.80 -14.58
N PHE A 93 24.70 22.04 -13.53
CA PHE A 93 23.23 22.10 -13.57
C PHE A 93 22.75 23.41 -12.95
N ASP A 94 21.55 23.86 -13.34
CA ASP A 94 20.99 25.11 -12.82
C ASP A 94 20.26 24.88 -11.48
N LEU A 95 19.60 23.73 -11.35
CA LEU A 95 18.90 23.28 -10.13
C LEU A 95 19.14 21.80 -9.90
N ALA A 96 19.40 21.41 -8.65
CA ALA A 96 19.32 20.04 -8.18
C ALA A 96 18.19 19.91 -7.15
N VAL A 97 17.39 18.86 -7.26
CA VAL A 97 16.29 18.55 -6.34
C VAL A 97 16.53 17.17 -5.73
N SER A 98 16.59 17.11 -4.40
CA SER A 98 16.74 15.87 -3.64
C SER A 98 15.61 15.71 -2.63
N ALA A 99 15.20 14.49 -2.34
CA ALA A 99 14.31 14.19 -1.22
C ALA A 99 15.06 13.53 -0.04
N SER A 100 16.39 13.49 -0.09
CA SER A 100 17.27 12.88 0.91
C SER A 100 18.54 13.70 1.10
N TYR A 101 19.24 13.49 2.21
CA TYR A 101 20.58 14.05 2.45
C TYR A 101 21.71 13.04 2.19
N GLY A 102 21.39 11.88 1.62
CA GLY A 102 22.39 10.86 1.32
C GLY A 102 23.31 11.24 0.16
N GLY A 103 24.58 10.84 0.27
CA GLY A 103 25.61 11.10 -0.73
C GLY A 103 26.30 12.45 -0.56
N GLU A 104 27.31 12.71 -1.38
CA GLU A 104 28.13 13.93 -1.35
C GLU A 104 27.41 15.10 -2.03
N LEU A 105 26.18 15.44 -1.61
CA LEU A 105 25.34 16.45 -2.26
C LEU A 105 26.04 17.81 -2.41
N GLY A 106 26.95 18.14 -1.49
CA GLY A 106 27.73 19.37 -1.52
C GLY A 106 28.69 19.49 -2.72
N LEU A 107 28.99 18.39 -3.41
CA LEU A 107 29.84 18.37 -4.60
C LEU A 107 29.08 18.64 -5.90
N ILE A 108 27.75 18.65 -5.88
CA ILE A 108 26.94 19.01 -7.05
C ILE A 108 27.06 20.50 -7.34
N ARG A 109 27.33 20.82 -8.61
CA ARG A 109 27.47 22.19 -9.11
C ARG A 109 26.10 22.72 -9.56
N ALA A 110 25.22 23.00 -8.60
CA ALA A 110 23.88 23.56 -8.82
C ALA A 110 23.36 24.27 -7.56
N LYS A 111 22.31 25.11 -7.71
CA LYS A 111 21.47 25.47 -6.56
C LYS A 111 20.73 24.22 -6.10
N LEU A 112 20.71 23.93 -4.80
CA LEU A 112 20.16 22.70 -4.25
C LEU A 112 18.87 22.97 -3.48
N ALA A 113 17.78 22.30 -3.86
CA ALA A 113 16.54 22.21 -3.10
C ALA A 113 16.39 20.81 -2.49
N VAL A 114 16.12 20.74 -1.19
CA VAL A 114 15.90 19.46 -0.48
C VAL A 114 14.48 19.39 0.07
N LEU A 115 13.76 18.33 -0.29
CA LEU A 115 12.42 18.00 0.19
C LEU A 115 12.47 16.94 1.29
N SER A 116 11.40 16.84 2.08
CA SER A 116 11.24 15.75 3.03
C SER A 116 11.00 14.42 2.31
N HIS A 117 11.58 13.35 2.85
CA HIS A 117 11.46 11.99 2.31
C HIS A 117 10.14 11.30 2.70
N GLY A 118 9.36 11.93 3.58
CA GLY A 118 8.07 11.47 4.10
C GLY A 118 7.36 12.65 4.75
N VAL A 119 6.46 12.39 5.69
CA VAL A 119 5.77 13.46 6.41
C VAL A 119 6.75 14.21 7.31
N GLY A 120 7.13 15.42 6.89
CA GLY A 120 8.08 16.28 7.58
C GLY A 120 9.41 15.62 7.97
N TYR A 121 10.00 16.12 9.07
CA TYR A 121 11.32 15.71 9.59
C TYR A 121 11.19 15.13 11.00
N ASN A 122 10.72 13.88 11.11
CA ASN A 122 10.22 13.34 12.38
C ASN A 122 11.05 12.18 12.98
N LYS A 123 11.94 11.56 12.19
CA LYS A 123 12.70 10.38 12.63
C LYS A 123 14.03 10.78 13.27
N ARG A 124 14.41 10.15 14.38
CA ARG A 124 15.82 10.11 14.78
C ARG A 124 16.48 8.92 14.11
N LEU A 125 17.72 9.08 13.65
CA LEU A 125 18.52 7.92 13.31
C LEU A 125 19.16 7.39 14.59
N ALA A 126 19.20 6.06 14.74
CA ALA A 126 20.08 5.46 15.73
C ALA A 126 21.50 5.94 15.46
N ALA A 127 22.17 6.50 16.47
CA ALA A 127 23.57 6.86 16.34
C ALA A 127 24.35 5.61 15.91
N PRO A 128 25.25 5.68 14.90
CA PRO A 128 26.16 4.58 14.63
C PRO A 128 26.89 4.26 15.94
N LYS A 129 26.93 2.97 16.33
CA LYS A 129 27.78 2.54 17.43
C LYS A 129 29.21 2.99 17.08
N PRO A 130 29.90 3.79 17.91
CA PRO A 130 31.23 4.25 17.56
C PRO A 130 32.13 3.04 17.36
N HIS A 131 32.83 2.98 16.22
CA HIS A 131 34.06 2.23 16.17
C HIS A 131 34.98 2.81 17.23
N VAL A 132 35.54 1.95 18.08
CA VAL A 132 36.45 2.32 19.16
C VAL A 132 37.69 2.95 18.53
N THR A 133 37.67 4.26 18.33
CA THR A 133 38.83 5.15 18.30
C THR A 133 38.31 6.59 18.34
N GLU A 134 38.84 7.33 19.31
CA GLU A 134 38.72 8.77 19.55
C GLU A 134 37.50 9.30 20.33
N THR A 135 37.89 10.03 21.39
CA THR A 135 37.11 10.73 22.39
C THR A 135 36.37 11.94 21.81
N LYS A 136 35.26 11.69 21.10
CA LYS A 136 34.20 12.70 20.93
C LYS A 136 33.08 12.40 21.92
N GLN A 137 32.73 13.39 22.75
CA GLN A 137 31.55 13.32 23.63
C GLN A 137 30.35 12.86 22.81
N VAL A 138 29.72 11.76 23.23
CA VAL A 138 28.46 11.28 22.65
C VAL A 138 27.41 12.38 22.90
N PRO A 139 26.75 12.93 21.87
CA PRO A 139 25.67 13.88 22.07
C PRO A 139 24.58 13.27 22.95
N ASP A 140 24.08 14.04 23.92
CA ASP A 140 23.09 13.60 24.92
C ASP A 140 21.72 13.21 24.29
N LYS A 141 21.52 13.51 22.99
CA LYS A 141 20.33 13.15 22.20
C LYS A 141 20.74 12.74 20.78
N ALA A 142 20.21 11.62 20.29
CA ALA A 142 20.40 11.18 18.90
C ALA A 142 19.84 12.24 17.92
N PRO A 143 20.55 12.54 16.80
CA PRO A 143 20.16 13.59 15.87
C PRO A 143 18.85 13.28 15.17
N VAL A 144 18.02 14.31 14.98
CA VAL A 144 16.81 14.24 14.13
C VAL A 144 17.25 14.25 12.67
N PHE A 145 16.85 13.23 11.92
CA PHE A 145 17.16 13.09 10.50
C PHE A 145 16.66 14.31 9.71
N GLY A 146 17.59 14.96 9.01
CA GLY A 146 17.30 16.11 8.16
C GLY A 146 17.07 17.44 8.87
N LEU A 147 17.20 17.50 10.20
CA LEU A 147 17.17 18.74 11.01
C LEU A 147 18.30 18.79 12.04
N SER A 148 19.48 18.27 11.70
CA SER A 148 20.69 18.36 12.52
C SER A 148 21.87 18.92 11.72
N PRO A 149 22.89 19.50 12.40
CA PRO A 149 24.02 20.14 11.73
C PRO A 149 24.72 19.23 10.71
N ASP A 150 24.92 17.95 11.05
CA ASP A 150 25.58 16.95 10.20
C ASP A 150 24.93 16.76 8.81
N TRP A 151 23.64 17.06 8.67
CA TRP A 151 22.91 16.94 7.41
C TRP A 151 22.75 18.27 6.67
N LEU A 152 22.68 19.37 7.43
CA LEU A 152 22.28 20.68 6.91
C LEU A 152 23.45 21.60 6.65
N LEU A 153 24.61 21.36 7.25
CA LEU A 153 25.80 22.20 7.11
C LEU A 153 26.90 21.45 6.37
N ARG A 154 27.67 22.20 5.59
CA ARG A 154 28.95 21.77 5.04
C ARG A 154 30.01 21.78 6.14
N GLU A 155 31.15 21.18 5.89
CA GLU A 155 32.29 21.15 6.83
C GLU A 155 32.76 22.55 7.26
N ASN A 156 32.55 23.57 6.41
CA ASN A 156 32.87 24.96 6.71
C ASN A 156 31.77 25.72 7.47
N GLY A 157 30.70 25.04 7.90
CA GLY A 157 29.56 25.63 8.62
C GLY A 157 28.53 26.36 7.75
N ALA A 158 28.73 26.46 6.43
CA ALA A 158 27.74 27.06 5.53
C ALA A 158 26.59 26.07 5.24
N PRO A 159 25.36 26.55 4.97
CA PRO A 159 24.26 25.68 4.60
C PRO A 159 24.57 24.82 3.37
N LEU A 160 24.15 23.55 3.42
CA LEU A 160 24.32 22.58 2.34
C LEU A 160 23.45 22.95 1.13
N ALA A 161 22.17 23.23 1.40
CA ALA A 161 21.14 23.52 0.41
C ALA A 161 20.90 25.02 0.25
N THR A 162 20.48 25.43 -0.94
CA THR A 162 19.96 26.77 -1.19
C THR A 162 18.54 26.91 -0.64
N ALA A 163 17.75 25.83 -0.73
CA ALA A 163 16.40 25.76 -0.19
C ALA A 163 16.15 24.44 0.56
N THR A 164 15.71 24.54 1.81
CA THR A 164 15.20 23.42 2.61
C THR A 164 13.69 23.53 2.64
N VAL A 165 13.00 22.64 1.93
CA VAL A 165 11.55 22.69 1.78
C VAL A 165 10.88 22.16 3.04
N LEU A 166 10.00 22.97 3.62
CA LEU A 166 9.24 22.66 4.82
C LEU A 166 7.75 22.56 4.49
N SER A 167 7.07 21.61 5.13
CA SER A 167 5.63 21.44 4.96
C SER A 167 4.82 22.27 5.96
N HIS A 168 5.40 22.62 7.12
CA HIS A 168 4.71 23.32 8.19
C HIS A 168 5.66 24.25 8.99
N PRO A 169 5.19 25.42 9.51
CA PRO A 169 6.02 26.37 10.27
C PRO A 169 6.69 25.81 11.52
N GLU A 170 6.11 24.79 12.16
CA GLU A 170 6.74 24.10 13.30
C GLU A 170 8.15 23.59 12.96
N GLN A 171 8.38 23.16 11.72
CA GLN A 171 9.67 22.65 11.27
C GLN A 171 10.70 23.77 11.18
N LEU A 172 10.27 25.00 10.86
CA LEU A 172 11.12 26.18 10.87
C LEU A 172 11.52 26.56 12.30
N THR A 173 10.59 26.44 13.26
CA THR A 173 10.91 26.64 14.68
C THR A 173 12.00 25.68 15.13
N ARG A 174 11.84 24.38 14.86
CA ARG A 174 12.84 23.36 15.18
C ARG A 174 14.17 23.58 14.47
N LEU A 175 14.13 23.98 13.19
CA LEU A 175 15.34 24.31 12.42
C LEU A 175 16.10 25.49 13.04
N ARG A 176 15.41 26.54 13.48
CA ARG A 176 16.04 27.70 14.15
C ARG A 176 16.66 27.33 15.49
N GLU A 177 16.06 26.39 16.21
CA GLU A 177 16.58 25.90 17.48
C GLU A 177 17.77 24.95 17.31
N SER A 178 17.75 24.08 16.30
CA SER A 178 18.77 23.05 16.12
C SER A 178 19.95 23.49 15.24
N VAL A 179 19.69 24.26 14.18
CA VAL A 179 20.69 24.70 13.18
C VAL A 179 20.36 26.12 12.68
N PRO A 180 20.53 27.16 13.50
CA PRO A 180 20.17 28.54 13.15
C PRO A 180 20.85 29.03 11.86
N GLU A 181 22.06 28.55 11.56
CA GLU A 181 22.82 28.86 10.35
C GLU A 181 22.08 28.44 9.07
N ALA A 182 21.31 27.35 9.12
CA ALA A 182 20.53 26.84 7.99
C ALA A 182 19.11 27.40 7.91
N ALA A 183 18.65 28.14 8.93
CA ALA A 183 17.27 28.65 8.99
C ALA A 183 16.91 29.57 7.82
N GLY A 184 17.89 30.32 7.28
CA GLY A 184 17.70 31.19 6.12
C GLY A 184 17.42 30.45 4.80
N THR A 185 17.64 29.13 4.75
CA THR A 185 17.33 28.29 3.59
C THR A 185 15.88 27.81 3.57
N ALA A 186 15.12 28.00 4.66
CA ALA A 186 13.79 27.45 4.77
C ALA A 186 12.83 28.02 3.72
N ALA A 187 12.16 27.12 2.99
CA ALA A 187 11.12 27.45 2.03
C ALA A 187 9.83 26.69 2.40
N LEU A 188 8.81 27.40 2.86
CA LEU A 188 7.52 26.79 3.19
C LEU A 188 6.75 26.49 1.90
N ALA A 189 6.61 25.22 1.54
CA ALA A 189 5.98 24.82 0.28
C ALA A 189 5.01 23.63 0.40
N GLY A 190 4.55 23.33 1.61
CA GLY A 190 3.55 22.28 1.87
C GLY A 190 4.08 20.86 1.63
N ASP A 191 3.16 19.92 1.43
CA ASP A 191 3.48 18.51 1.16
C ASP A 191 2.74 18.05 -0.12
N PRO A 192 3.46 17.85 -1.25
CA PRO A 192 2.80 17.48 -2.52
C PRO A 192 2.19 16.08 -2.45
N CYS A 193 2.71 15.19 -1.61
CA CYS A 193 2.11 13.87 -1.43
C CYS A 193 0.79 14.00 -0.67
N PHE A 194 0.72 14.85 0.36
CA PHE A 194 -0.52 15.10 1.09
C PHE A 194 -1.57 15.77 0.20
N ASP A 195 -1.19 16.75 -0.61
CA ASP A 195 -2.10 17.39 -1.57
C ASP A 195 -2.73 16.40 -2.54
N ARG A 196 -1.93 15.44 -3.06
CA ARG A 196 -2.45 14.35 -3.91
C ARG A 196 -3.42 13.44 -3.17
N ILE A 197 -3.18 13.16 -1.88
CA ILE A 197 -4.11 12.38 -1.05
C ILE A 197 -5.42 13.15 -0.86
N LEU A 198 -5.35 14.44 -0.49
CA LEU A 198 -6.52 15.30 -0.28
C LEU A 198 -7.38 15.39 -1.55
N ALA A 199 -6.74 15.61 -2.71
CA ALA A 199 -7.41 15.64 -4.01
C ALA A 199 -8.08 14.29 -4.36
N GLY A 200 -7.54 13.18 -3.83
CA GLY A 200 -8.08 11.83 -4.04
C GLY A 200 -9.21 11.44 -3.09
N LEU A 201 -9.46 12.16 -1.99
CA LEU A 201 -10.47 11.79 -0.99
C LEU A 201 -11.88 11.58 -1.58
N PRO A 202 -12.38 12.44 -2.50
CA PRO A 202 -13.71 12.23 -3.11
C PRO A 202 -13.83 10.92 -3.90
N GLU A 203 -12.71 10.33 -4.32
CA GLU A 203 -12.65 9.10 -5.10
C GLU A 203 -12.67 7.82 -4.26
N ARG A 204 -12.80 7.94 -2.93
CA ARG A 204 -12.79 6.81 -1.98
C ARG A 204 -13.64 5.63 -2.43
N ALA A 205 -14.88 5.88 -2.85
CA ALA A 205 -15.78 4.81 -3.28
C ALA A 205 -15.28 4.09 -4.55
N ARG A 206 -14.60 4.79 -5.47
CA ARG A 206 -13.97 4.19 -6.65
C ARG A 206 -12.76 3.34 -6.26
N TYR A 207 -11.89 3.83 -5.37
CA TYR A 207 -10.73 3.07 -4.90
C TYR A 207 -11.12 1.82 -4.13
N ARG A 208 -12.16 1.88 -3.28
CA ARG A 208 -12.71 0.71 -2.60
C ARG A 208 -13.12 -0.39 -3.58
N ARG A 209 -13.89 -0.04 -4.61
CA ARG A 209 -14.30 -1.00 -5.64
C ARG A 209 -13.11 -1.54 -6.44
N ALA A 210 -12.14 -0.70 -6.78
CA ALA A 210 -10.92 -1.15 -7.45
C ALA A 210 -10.15 -2.19 -6.61
N LEU A 211 -10.14 -2.05 -5.29
CA LEU A 211 -9.54 -3.01 -4.35
C LEU A 211 -10.44 -4.22 -4.03
N GLY A 212 -11.56 -4.37 -4.74
CA GLY A 212 -12.50 -5.47 -4.52
C GLY A 212 -13.26 -5.39 -3.20
N VAL A 213 -13.34 -4.21 -2.58
CA VAL A 213 -14.05 -4.03 -1.31
C VAL A 213 -15.54 -3.85 -1.58
N GLY A 214 -16.34 -4.80 -1.08
CA GLY A 214 -17.79 -4.77 -1.18
C GLY A 214 -18.46 -3.70 -0.34
N GLU A 215 -19.76 -3.48 -0.59
CA GLU A 215 -20.56 -2.60 0.25
C GLU A 215 -20.66 -3.19 1.66
N GLY A 216 -20.38 -2.37 2.69
CA GLY A 216 -20.41 -2.82 4.09
C GLY A 216 -19.17 -3.61 4.55
N GLN A 217 -18.35 -4.12 3.64
CA GLN A 217 -17.07 -4.76 3.97
C GLN A 217 -16.06 -3.73 4.49
N ARG A 218 -15.28 -4.08 5.52
CA ARG A 218 -14.27 -3.21 6.12
C ARG A 218 -12.90 -3.45 5.48
N LEU A 219 -12.24 -2.42 4.98
CA LEU A 219 -10.86 -2.50 4.48
C LEU A 219 -9.88 -2.18 5.61
N VAL A 220 -9.08 -3.17 5.99
CA VAL A 220 -7.96 -3.04 6.94
C VAL A 220 -6.66 -2.94 6.14
N VAL A 221 -5.97 -1.81 6.28
CA VAL A 221 -4.64 -1.61 5.71
C VAL A 221 -3.58 -1.85 6.78
N VAL A 222 -2.71 -2.83 6.55
CA VAL A 222 -1.54 -3.09 7.38
C VAL A 222 -0.38 -2.27 6.83
N SER A 223 0.19 -1.37 7.62
CA SER A 223 1.28 -0.48 7.19
C SER A 223 2.52 -0.68 8.02
N SER A 224 3.69 -0.78 7.38
CA SER A 224 4.95 -0.85 8.11
C SER A 224 6.10 -0.06 7.48
N THR A 225 6.83 0.69 8.32
CA THR A 225 8.18 1.17 8.01
C THR A 225 9.19 0.03 8.12
N TRP A 226 10.45 0.27 7.76
CA TRP A 226 11.54 -0.69 7.92
C TRP A 226 12.25 -0.53 9.29
N ALA A 227 13.15 -1.46 9.59
CA ALA A 227 13.97 -1.63 10.81
C ALA A 227 13.36 -2.57 11.87
N PRO A 228 14.17 -3.18 12.77
CA PRO A 228 13.72 -4.27 13.65
C PRO A 228 12.57 -3.93 14.61
N ARG A 229 12.31 -2.65 14.91
CA ARG A 229 11.21 -2.21 15.78
C ARG A 229 9.98 -1.65 15.03
N SER A 230 9.92 -1.90 13.73
CA SER A 230 8.73 -1.66 12.91
C SER A 230 7.74 -2.83 13.01
N LEU A 231 6.52 -2.67 12.51
CA LEU A 231 5.48 -3.71 12.57
C LEU A 231 5.87 -4.99 11.82
N PHE A 232 6.55 -4.84 10.69
CA PHE A 232 7.10 -5.94 9.88
C PHE A 232 8.54 -6.30 10.29
N GLY A 233 9.11 -5.53 11.22
CA GLY A 233 10.38 -5.83 11.85
C GLY A 233 10.21 -6.86 12.96
N GLY A 234 11.33 -7.37 13.43
CA GLY A 234 11.37 -8.31 14.54
C GLY A 234 12.72 -8.99 14.61
N ASP A 235 12.85 -9.87 15.58
CA ASP A 235 13.90 -10.88 15.64
C ASP A 235 13.21 -12.23 15.48
N ALA A 236 13.46 -12.92 14.36
CA ALA A 236 12.82 -14.19 14.04
C ALA A 236 13.12 -15.30 15.07
N THR A 237 14.11 -15.10 15.95
CA THR A 237 14.45 -16.03 17.04
C THR A 237 13.84 -15.61 18.38
N ALA A 238 13.27 -14.40 18.47
CA ALA A 238 12.64 -13.93 19.68
C ALA A 238 11.24 -14.53 19.83
N HIS A 239 10.95 -15.01 21.03
CA HIS A 239 9.63 -15.55 21.38
C HIS A 239 8.54 -14.48 21.36
N ASP A 240 8.95 -13.21 21.47
CA ASP A 240 8.06 -12.05 21.50
C ASP A 240 7.92 -11.37 20.13
N ASP A 241 8.26 -12.00 19.01
CA ASP A 241 7.99 -11.43 17.68
C ASP A 241 6.47 -11.27 17.43
N LEU A 242 6.04 -10.08 17.01
CA LEU A 242 4.62 -9.76 16.77
C LEU A 242 4.15 -10.26 15.42
N LEU A 243 5.03 -10.27 14.42
CA LEU A 243 4.62 -10.46 13.03
C LEU A 243 3.97 -11.84 12.81
N PRO A 244 4.52 -12.97 13.30
CA PRO A 244 3.89 -14.28 13.11
C PRO A 244 2.47 -14.35 13.70
N TRP A 245 2.29 -13.85 14.93
CA TRP A 245 0.97 -13.80 15.57
C TRP A 245 0.01 -12.92 14.78
N LEU A 246 0.46 -11.74 14.33
CA LEU A 246 -0.39 -10.82 13.59
C LEU A 246 -0.84 -11.41 12.24
N LEU A 247 0.07 -12.06 11.50
CA LEU A 247 -0.27 -12.68 10.21
C LEU A 247 -1.27 -13.82 10.36
N ASP A 248 -1.14 -14.62 11.42
CA ASP A 248 -2.10 -15.67 11.77
C ASP A 248 -3.47 -15.05 12.11
N ARG A 249 -3.53 -14.08 13.02
CA ARG A 249 -4.79 -13.43 13.42
C ARG A 249 -5.48 -12.68 12.27
N LEU A 250 -4.73 -12.07 11.36
CA LEU A 250 -5.29 -11.46 10.14
C LEU A 250 -5.97 -12.50 9.23
N ALA A 251 -5.50 -13.75 9.24
CA ALA A 251 -6.12 -14.84 8.49
C ALA A 251 -7.35 -15.40 9.22
N THR A 252 -7.23 -15.62 10.54
CA THR A 252 -8.21 -16.39 11.32
C THR A 252 -9.30 -15.55 11.98
N ASP A 253 -9.01 -14.35 12.47
CA ASP A 253 -9.98 -13.58 13.29
C ASP A 253 -10.93 -12.74 12.43
N LEU A 254 -10.55 -12.45 11.18
CA LEU A 254 -11.27 -11.55 10.29
C LEU A 254 -12.01 -12.33 9.18
N PRO A 255 -13.35 -12.47 9.26
CA PRO A 255 -14.13 -13.15 8.23
C PRO A 255 -13.92 -12.54 6.84
N ALA A 256 -13.70 -13.39 5.84
CA ALA A 256 -13.30 -12.98 4.49
C ALA A 256 -14.33 -12.08 3.79
N ASP A 257 -15.62 -12.28 4.08
CA ASP A 257 -16.72 -11.52 3.46
C ASP A 257 -17.04 -10.22 4.20
N GLU A 258 -16.60 -10.09 5.46
CA GLU A 258 -16.76 -8.87 6.26
C GLU A 258 -15.52 -7.96 6.22
N TYR A 259 -14.34 -8.53 5.96
CA TYR A 259 -13.06 -7.80 5.96
C TYR A 259 -12.24 -8.06 4.70
N ARG A 260 -11.77 -6.96 4.10
CA ARG A 260 -10.68 -6.98 3.11
C ARG A 260 -9.39 -6.53 3.79
N LYS A 261 -8.27 -7.16 3.42
CA LYS A 261 -6.97 -6.94 4.06
C LYS A 261 -5.93 -6.65 3.00
N THR A 262 -5.16 -5.58 3.19
CA THR A 262 -4.05 -5.24 2.29
C THR A 262 -2.84 -4.76 3.06
N ALA A 263 -1.64 -5.06 2.59
CA ALA A 263 -0.37 -4.63 3.19
C ALA A 263 0.32 -3.57 2.33
N VAL A 264 0.68 -2.46 2.98
CA VAL A 264 1.54 -1.39 2.44
C VAL A 264 2.86 -1.45 3.20
N LEU A 265 3.89 -2.01 2.55
CA LEU A 265 5.22 -2.15 3.15
C LEU A 265 6.17 -1.11 2.54
N HIS A 266 6.98 -0.49 3.40
CA HIS A 266 7.95 0.51 2.97
C HIS A 266 8.91 -0.04 1.90
N PRO A 267 9.30 0.75 0.87
CA PRO A 267 10.15 0.27 -0.22
C PRO A 267 11.46 -0.39 0.22
N ASN A 268 12.11 0.13 1.27
CA ASN A 268 13.32 -0.51 1.84
C ASN A 268 13.10 -1.96 2.34
N ILE A 269 11.89 -2.36 2.73
CA ILE A 269 11.60 -3.78 3.05
C ILE A 269 11.69 -4.61 1.76
N TRP A 270 11.00 -4.17 0.71
CA TRP A 270 10.99 -4.82 -0.60
C TRP A 270 12.37 -4.93 -1.22
N HIS A 271 13.11 -3.83 -1.26
CA HIS A 271 14.40 -3.74 -1.93
C HIS A 271 15.57 -4.19 -1.05
N GLY A 272 15.42 -4.20 0.27
CA GLY A 272 16.42 -4.73 1.20
C GLY A 272 16.43 -6.26 1.27
N HIS A 273 15.25 -6.88 1.22
CA HIS A 273 15.12 -8.35 1.31
C HIS A 273 14.87 -9.04 -0.03
N GLY A 274 14.46 -8.28 -1.04
CA GLY A 274 14.06 -8.80 -2.35
C GLY A 274 12.55 -9.10 -2.41
N PRO A 275 11.85 -8.70 -3.49
CA PRO A 275 10.40 -8.92 -3.59
C PRO A 275 9.95 -10.38 -3.54
N GLY A 276 10.79 -11.32 -3.98
CA GLY A 276 10.51 -12.75 -3.85
C GLY A 276 10.48 -13.20 -2.39
N GLN A 277 11.43 -12.72 -1.58
CA GLN A 277 11.53 -13.09 -0.16
C GLN A 277 10.36 -12.54 0.66
N VAL A 278 9.98 -11.27 0.43
CA VAL A 278 8.82 -10.66 1.10
C VAL A 278 7.54 -11.43 0.78
N ARG A 279 7.35 -11.81 -0.49
CA ARG A 279 6.20 -12.63 -0.91
C ARG A 279 6.21 -14.02 -0.29
N ALA A 280 7.39 -14.63 -0.09
CA ALA A 280 7.53 -15.93 0.54
C ALA A 280 7.20 -15.88 2.04
N TRP A 281 7.67 -14.86 2.76
CA TRP A 281 7.30 -14.65 4.17
C TRP A 281 5.80 -14.43 4.37
N LEU A 282 5.15 -13.76 3.42
CA LEU A 282 3.72 -13.46 3.45
C LEU A 282 2.85 -14.50 2.75
N ASP A 283 3.40 -15.63 2.31
CA ASP A 283 2.69 -16.58 1.44
C ASP A 283 1.38 -17.08 2.07
N ASN A 284 1.41 -17.52 3.33
CA ASN A 284 0.22 -17.99 4.03
C ASN A 284 -0.84 -16.89 4.16
N ALA A 285 -0.43 -15.69 4.59
CA ALA A 285 -1.35 -14.55 4.72
C ALA A 285 -1.96 -14.16 3.36
N ARG A 286 -1.17 -14.20 2.28
CA ARG A 286 -1.65 -13.95 0.92
C ARG A 286 -2.65 -14.98 0.45
N ARG A 287 -2.38 -16.27 0.68
CA ARG A 287 -3.33 -17.35 0.37
C ARG A 287 -4.63 -17.22 1.17
N ALA A 288 -4.55 -16.64 2.38
CA ALA A 288 -5.66 -16.28 3.25
C ALA A 288 -6.31 -14.89 2.96
N GLY A 289 -5.97 -14.26 1.82
CA GLY A 289 -6.63 -13.05 1.34
C GLY A 289 -5.98 -11.72 1.74
N LEU A 290 -4.72 -11.70 2.18
CA LEU A 290 -3.93 -10.46 2.34
C LEU A 290 -3.33 -10.04 0.99
N ASP A 291 -3.80 -8.92 0.43
CA ASP A 291 -3.18 -8.36 -0.78
C ASP A 291 -1.90 -7.60 -0.44
N LEU A 292 -0.95 -7.55 -1.39
CA LEU A 292 0.26 -6.74 -1.26
C LEU A 292 0.19 -5.57 -2.24
N VAL A 293 0.22 -4.35 -1.71
CA VAL A 293 0.30 -3.14 -2.52
C VAL A 293 1.73 -2.96 -3.04
N ASP A 294 1.84 -2.52 -4.30
CA ASP A 294 3.13 -2.19 -4.90
C ASP A 294 3.87 -1.10 -4.08
N PRO A 295 5.19 -1.19 -3.90
CA PRO A 295 5.93 -0.19 -3.12
C PRO A 295 5.96 1.22 -3.73
N LEU A 296 5.69 1.39 -5.02
CA LEU A 296 5.72 2.68 -5.73
C LEU A 296 4.32 3.29 -5.87
N GLU A 297 3.32 2.44 -6.13
CA GLU A 297 1.98 2.87 -6.52
C GLU A 297 0.88 2.30 -5.62
N GLY A 298 -0.34 2.84 -5.72
CA GLY A 298 -1.52 2.27 -5.07
C GLY A 298 -1.66 2.50 -3.55
N TRP A 299 -0.57 2.76 -2.82
CA TRP A 299 -0.62 2.90 -1.36
C TRP A 299 -1.48 4.07 -0.89
N ARG A 300 -1.50 5.19 -1.62
CA ARG A 300 -2.34 6.36 -1.31
C ARG A 300 -3.83 6.02 -1.49
N GLN A 301 -4.16 5.31 -2.56
CA GLN A 301 -5.51 4.83 -2.85
C GLN A 301 -5.98 3.84 -1.78
N ALA A 302 -5.10 2.92 -1.35
CA ALA A 302 -5.39 2.01 -0.25
C ALA A 302 -5.67 2.75 1.06
N LEU A 303 -4.88 3.78 1.40
CA LEU A 303 -5.13 4.63 2.57
C LEU A 303 -6.48 5.34 2.49
N ILE A 304 -6.80 5.97 1.36
CA ILE A 304 -8.07 6.68 1.16
C ILE A 304 -9.25 5.71 1.27
N ALA A 305 -9.10 4.48 0.75
CA ALA A 305 -10.13 3.45 0.77
C ALA A 305 -10.35 2.80 2.14
N ALA A 306 -9.38 2.91 3.06
CA ALA A 306 -9.34 2.20 4.32
C ALA A 306 -10.50 2.57 5.25
N ASP A 307 -10.92 1.61 6.07
CA ASP A 307 -11.76 1.84 7.26
C ASP A 307 -10.92 1.81 8.54
N CYS A 308 -9.76 1.14 8.52
CA CYS A 308 -8.79 1.15 9.62
C CYS A 308 -7.38 0.92 9.09
N VAL A 309 -6.38 1.59 9.68
CA VAL A 309 -4.97 1.31 9.46
C VAL A 309 -4.36 0.66 10.71
N LEU A 310 -3.90 -0.57 10.57
CA LEU A 310 -3.04 -1.23 11.54
C LEU A 310 -1.58 -0.91 11.18
N GLY A 311 -0.95 -0.01 11.94
CA GLY A 311 0.31 0.60 11.53
C GLY A 311 1.39 0.67 12.59
N ASP A 312 2.55 1.17 12.20
CA ASP A 312 3.63 1.61 13.08
C ASP A 312 3.93 3.10 12.92
N HIS A 313 5.10 3.55 13.38
CA HIS A 313 5.62 4.91 13.26
C HIS A 313 6.00 5.35 11.82
N SER A 314 5.45 4.71 10.78
CA SER A 314 5.63 5.11 9.38
C SER A 314 4.92 6.42 9.02
N SER A 315 5.41 7.10 7.98
CA SER A 315 4.70 8.24 7.38
C SER A 315 3.35 7.84 6.78
N VAL A 316 3.21 6.60 6.32
CA VAL A 316 1.94 6.08 5.75
C VAL A 316 0.87 6.02 6.84
N THR A 317 1.19 5.49 8.02
CA THR A 317 0.29 5.49 9.19
C THR A 317 -0.09 6.92 9.60
N TYR A 318 0.90 7.83 9.57
CA TYR A 318 0.65 9.22 9.92
C TYR A 318 -0.27 9.93 8.91
N TYR A 319 -0.06 9.76 7.59
CA TYR A 319 -0.98 10.29 6.58
C TYR A 319 -2.40 9.75 6.75
N ALA A 320 -2.56 8.48 7.13
CA ALA A 320 -3.88 7.91 7.42
C ALA A 320 -4.58 8.66 8.56
N ALA A 321 -3.87 8.89 9.67
CA ALA A 321 -4.39 9.69 10.77
C ALA A 321 -4.74 11.12 10.31
N SER A 322 -3.88 11.76 9.51
CA SER A 322 -4.08 13.11 9.00
C SER A 322 -5.30 13.28 8.09
N ILE A 323 -5.81 12.20 7.49
CA ILE A 323 -7.06 12.21 6.72
C ILE A 323 -8.27 11.66 7.49
N GLY A 324 -8.12 11.47 8.81
CA GLY A 324 -9.21 11.01 9.69
C GLY A 324 -9.52 9.52 9.58
N VAL A 325 -8.60 8.69 9.11
CA VAL A 325 -8.77 7.24 9.14
C VAL A 325 -8.41 6.72 10.54
N PRO A 326 -9.23 5.83 11.15
CA PRO A 326 -8.89 5.18 12.41
C PRO A 326 -7.54 4.46 12.35
N VAL A 327 -6.70 4.62 13.37
CA VAL A 327 -5.38 3.99 13.47
C VAL A 327 -5.29 3.11 14.71
N LEU A 328 -4.84 1.86 14.53
CA LEU A 328 -4.42 0.96 15.59
C LEU A 328 -2.90 0.75 15.48
N LEU A 329 -2.14 1.05 16.53
CA LEU A 329 -0.68 0.94 16.51
C LEU A 329 -0.22 -0.46 16.94
N GLY A 330 0.37 -1.22 16.02
CA GLY A 330 0.95 -2.53 16.30
C GLY A 330 2.38 -2.47 16.84
N ALA A 331 3.17 -1.51 16.37
CA ALA A 331 4.55 -1.31 16.83
C ALA A 331 4.89 0.18 16.89
N PHE A 332 5.32 0.66 18.06
CA PHE A 332 5.62 2.08 18.23
C PHE A 332 6.78 2.30 19.21
N PRO A 333 8.04 2.34 18.72
CA PRO A 333 9.20 2.56 19.57
C PRO A 333 9.30 4.03 19.99
N GLN A 334 8.51 4.44 20.98
CA GLN A 334 8.40 5.83 21.45
C GLN A 334 9.77 6.49 21.72
N GLY A 335 10.74 5.72 22.25
CA GLY A 335 12.09 6.20 22.55
C GLY A 335 12.93 6.60 21.34
N ASP A 336 12.54 6.20 20.13
CA ASP A 336 13.26 6.51 18.89
C ASP A 336 12.80 7.79 18.21
N LEU A 337 11.74 8.39 18.73
CA LEU A 337 11.13 9.57 18.17
C LEU A 337 11.54 10.79 18.99
N ALA A 338 11.64 11.93 18.31
CA ALA A 338 11.71 13.20 19.04
C ALA A 338 10.37 13.39 19.78
N GLN A 339 10.42 13.61 21.10
CA GLN A 339 9.23 13.58 21.98
C GLN A 339 8.15 14.61 21.58
N ASP A 340 8.62 15.73 21.05
CA ASP A 340 7.88 16.88 20.53
C ASP A 340 7.43 16.71 19.06
N SER A 341 7.88 15.66 18.37
CA SER A 341 7.49 15.47 16.97
C SER A 341 5.99 15.12 16.81
N PRO A 342 5.38 15.52 15.69
CA PRO A 342 4.02 15.12 15.33
C PRO A 342 3.80 13.59 15.35
N VAL A 343 4.79 12.81 14.90
CA VAL A 343 4.69 11.33 14.94
C VAL A 343 4.64 10.83 16.38
N ALA A 344 5.43 11.39 17.30
CA ALA A 344 5.34 11.03 18.72
C ALA A 344 3.99 11.39 19.34
N ALA A 345 3.30 12.43 18.85
CA ALA A 345 1.93 12.76 19.26
C ALA A 345 0.93 11.71 18.79
N LEU A 346 1.05 11.18 17.57
CA LEU A 346 0.23 10.05 17.11
C LEU A 346 0.34 8.84 18.06
N GLY A 347 1.55 8.52 18.50
CA GLY A 347 1.81 7.43 19.46
C GLY A 347 1.07 7.56 20.79
N ARG A 348 0.79 8.80 21.23
CA ARG A 348 0.04 9.08 22.46
C ARG A 348 -1.48 9.07 22.26
N THR A 349 -1.94 9.32 21.04
CA THR A 349 -3.38 9.53 20.73
C THR A 349 -4.06 8.27 20.19
N ALA A 350 -3.35 7.46 19.39
CA ALA A 350 -3.92 6.25 18.79
C ALA A 350 -3.92 5.08 19.79
N PRO A 351 -4.95 4.20 19.76
CA PRO A 351 -4.93 2.95 20.51
C PRO A 351 -3.76 2.06 20.06
N HIS A 352 -3.28 1.23 20.99
CA HIS A 352 -2.21 0.25 20.74
C HIS A 352 -2.79 -1.16 20.71
N LEU A 353 -2.28 -1.97 19.79
CA LEU A 353 -2.64 -3.37 19.66
C LEU A 353 -2.19 -4.14 20.90
N SER A 354 -3.11 -4.93 21.44
CA SER A 354 -2.87 -5.89 22.50
C SER A 354 -2.91 -7.30 21.92
N ARG A 355 -1.91 -8.13 22.27
CA ARG A 355 -1.96 -9.57 21.99
C ARG A 355 -3.00 -10.30 22.86
N ARG A 356 -3.51 -9.65 23.90
CA ARG A 356 -4.58 -10.17 24.75
C ARG A 356 -5.90 -9.79 24.09
N GLY A 357 -6.63 -10.79 23.62
CA GLY A 357 -7.95 -10.64 23.01
C GLY A 357 -7.96 -10.81 21.49
N SER A 358 -9.17 -10.80 20.93
CA SER A 358 -9.45 -10.89 19.50
C SER A 358 -8.88 -9.70 18.74
N LEU A 359 -8.26 -9.95 17.58
CA LEU A 359 -7.83 -8.88 16.68
C LEU A 359 -9.06 -8.15 16.10
N ARG A 360 -10.12 -8.89 15.77
CA ARG A 360 -11.39 -8.35 15.25
C ARG A 360 -11.98 -7.33 16.22
N ASP A 361 -12.11 -7.67 17.49
CA ASP A 361 -12.75 -6.80 18.48
C ASP A 361 -11.99 -5.47 18.65
N GLN A 362 -10.66 -5.52 18.57
CA GLN A 362 -9.81 -4.34 18.66
C GLN A 362 -9.95 -3.44 17.43
N ILE A 363 -10.02 -4.03 16.23
CA ILE A 363 -10.26 -3.29 14.99
C ILE A 363 -11.66 -2.67 15.02
N ASP A 364 -12.66 -3.43 15.41
CA ASP A 364 -14.06 -3.00 15.44
C ASP A 364 -14.27 -1.88 16.43
N ARG A 365 -13.68 -2.00 17.62
CA ARG A 365 -13.66 -0.92 18.61
C ARG A 365 -12.96 0.32 18.08
N THR A 366 -11.80 0.15 17.42
CA THR A 366 -11.05 1.27 16.85
C THR A 366 -11.86 2.03 15.80
N ILE A 367 -12.66 1.32 14.99
CA ILE A 367 -13.56 1.92 14.00
C ILE A 367 -14.77 2.57 14.68
N ALA A 368 -15.46 1.85 15.58
CA ALA A 368 -16.71 2.29 16.19
C ALA A 368 -16.54 3.47 17.16
N GLU A 369 -15.43 3.53 17.89
CA GLU A 369 -15.12 4.57 18.86
C GLU A 369 -14.25 5.71 18.27
N HIS A 370 -14.07 5.72 16.95
CA HIS A 370 -13.29 6.78 16.29
C HIS A 370 -14.06 8.11 16.30
N ASP A 371 -13.40 9.14 16.83
CA ASP A 371 -13.82 10.53 16.66
C ASP A 371 -13.06 11.12 15.47
N PRO A 372 -13.74 11.59 14.40
CA PRO A 372 -13.09 12.25 13.26
C PRO A 372 -12.20 13.44 13.65
N ALA A 373 -12.45 14.09 14.78
CA ALA A 373 -11.63 15.20 15.28
C ALA A 373 -10.34 14.72 16.00
N ARG A 374 -10.20 13.43 16.31
CA ARG A 374 -9.10 12.86 17.12
C ARG A 374 -7.71 13.23 16.60
N TYR A 375 -7.57 13.36 15.27
CA TYR A 375 -6.28 13.61 14.62
C TYR A 375 -6.21 14.99 13.94
N LYS A 376 -7.12 15.91 14.23
CA LYS A 376 -7.18 17.23 13.58
C LYS A 376 -5.86 18.00 13.70
N ASP A 377 -5.28 18.04 14.90
CA ASP A 377 -4.00 18.72 15.13
C ASP A 377 -2.84 18.08 14.34
N LEU A 378 -2.89 16.75 14.13
CA LEU A 378 -1.91 16.03 13.30
C LEU A 378 -2.09 16.37 11.81
N ALA A 379 -3.34 16.50 11.37
CA ALA A 379 -3.67 16.92 10.01
C ALA A 379 -3.12 18.34 9.74
N GLU A 380 -3.36 19.28 10.64
CA GLU A 380 -2.84 20.66 10.54
C GLU A 380 -1.30 20.69 10.54
N GLN A 381 -0.64 19.84 11.34
CA GLN A 381 0.83 19.73 11.36
C GLN A 381 1.43 19.06 10.11
N THR A 382 0.62 18.36 9.30
CA THR A 382 1.09 17.68 8.10
C THR A 382 1.52 18.71 7.05
N SER A 383 0.66 19.70 6.80
CA SER A 383 0.93 20.79 5.88
C SER A 383 0.19 22.06 6.30
N SER A 384 0.88 23.20 6.30
CA SER A 384 0.26 24.51 6.52
C SER A 384 -0.31 25.15 5.25
N ALA A 385 -0.16 24.48 4.10
CA ALA A 385 -0.61 24.99 2.80
C ALA A 385 -1.29 23.85 2.00
N PRO A 386 -2.34 23.22 2.56
CA PRO A 386 -3.00 22.09 1.93
C PRO A 386 -3.63 22.50 0.59
N GLY A 387 -3.29 21.77 -0.47
CA GLY A 387 -3.74 22.01 -1.84
C GLY A 387 -2.92 23.06 -2.60
N GLU A 388 -1.92 23.68 -1.98
CA GLU A 388 -1.14 24.77 -2.59
C GLU A 388 0.32 24.36 -2.91
N SER A 389 0.75 23.15 -2.54
CA SER A 389 2.14 22.72 -2.64
C SER A 389 2.69 22.80 -4.06
N ALA A 390 1.88 22.44 -5.06
CA ALA A 390 2.26 22.52 -6.48
C ALA A 390 2.70 23.94 -6.88
N SER A 391 1.87 24.92 -6.55
CA SER A 391 2.10 26.33 -6.87
C SER A 391 3.31 26.90 -6.11
N LEU A 392 3.44 26.57 -4.83
CA LEU A 392 4.55 27.03 -4.00
C LEU A 392 5.89 26.43 -4.44
N LEU A 393 5.92 25.12 -4.73
CA LEU A 393 7.11 24.43 -5.22
C LEU A 393 7.50 24.90 -6.62
N ARG A 394 6.54 25.09 -7.54
CA ARG A 394 6.86 25.61 -8.87
C ARG A 394 7.48 27.00 -8.78
N ARG A 395 6.89 27.90 -7.99
CA ARG A 395 7.45 29.23 -7.75
C ARG A 395 8.87 29.17 -7.18
N LEU A 396 9.10 28.32 -6.19
CA LEU A 396 10.42 28.10 -5.60
C LEU A 396 11.43 27.62 -6.66
N PHE A 397 11.09 26.57 -7.42
CA PHE A 397 12.00 25.98 -8.40
C PHE A 397 12.32 26.94 -9.54
N TYR A 398 11.33 27.65 -10.08
CA TYR A 398 11.56 28.63 -11.14
C TYR A 398 12.35 29.85 -10.66
N GLY A 399 12.12 30.29 -9.42
CA GLY A 399 12.96 31.29 -8.76
C GLY A 399 14.42 30.84 -8.62
N LEU A 400 14.66 29.57 -8.24
CA LEU A 400 16.01 29.01 -8.21
C LEU A 400 16.62 28.88 -9.62
N LEU A 401 15.82 28.57 -10.64
CA LEU A 401 16.29 28.49 -12.03
C LEU A 401 16.59 29.85 -12.68
N ASP A 402 16.30 30.97 -11.99
CA ASP A 402 16.31 32.32 -12.55
C ASP A 402 15.48 32.39 -13.85
N LEU A 403 14.31 31.76 -13.84
CA LEU A 403 13.34 31.74 -14.94
C LEU A 403 11.95 32.19 -14.45
N PRO A 404 11.18 32.93 -15.27
CA PRO A 404 9.78 33.17 -14.96
C PRO A 404 8.97 31.89 -15.09
N GLU A 405 8.01 31.68 -14.18
CA GLU A 405 7.04 30.59 -14.28
C GLU A 405 6.28 30.65 -15.61
N PRO A 406 5.88 29.51 -16.19
CA PRO A 406 4.95 29.50 -17.31
C PRO A 406 3.59 30.09 -16.90
N ASP A 407 3.12 31.09 -17.65
CA ASP A 407 1.80 31.73 -17.47
C ASP A 407 0.68 31.04 -18.25
N THR A 408 1.04 30.15 -19.19
CA THR A 408 0.10 29.44 -20.07
C THR A 408 -0.67 28.30 -19.39
N HIS A 409 -0.20 27.81 -18.24
CA HIS A 409 -0.83 26.69 -17.53
C HIS A 409 -0.54 26.72 -16.02
N PRO A 410 -1.48 26.21 -15.18
CA PRO A 410 -1.31 26.15 -13.74
C PRO A 410 -0.28 25.11 -13.30
N ALA A 411 0.24 25.26 -12.08
CA ALA A 411 1.07 24.22 -11.44
C ALA A 411 0.17 23.07 -10.99
N LEU A 412 0.37 21.88 -11.53
CA LEU A 412 -0.47 20.71 -11.25
C LEU A 412 0.39 19.53 -10.82
N LEU A 413 -0.13 18.74 -9.89
CA LEU A 413 0.39 17.42 -9.55
C LEU A 413 -0.45 16.36 -10.28
N ASP A 414 0.14 15.22 -10.60
CA ASP A 414 -0.60 14.15 -11.24
C ASP A 414 -1.70 13.60 -10.31
N PRO A 415 -2.94 13.45 -10.80
CA PRO A 415 -3.99 12.82 -10.02
C PRO A 415 -3.60 11.39 -9.64
N LEU A 416 -4.17 10.87 -8.57
CA LEU A 416 -4.01 9.45 -8.23
C LEU A 416 -4.80 8.61 -9.24
N PRO A 417 -4.18 7.67 -9.96
CA PRO A 417 -4.90 6.84 -10.92
C PRO A 417 -5.87 5.90 -10.20
N LEU A 418 -6.94 5.52 -10.89
CA LEU A 418 -7.80 4.42 -10.46
C LEU A 418 -7.03 3.09 -10.63
N PRO A 419 -6.77 2.32 -9.56
CA PRO A 419 -6.06 1.05 -9.67
C PRO A 419 -6.84 0.01 -10.51
N PRO A 420 -6.16 -1.01 -11.05
CA PRO A 420 -6.85 -2.15 -11.65
C PRO A 420 -7.73 -2.87 -10.62
N TYR A 421 -8.84 -3.44 -11.09
CA TYR A 421 -9.74 -4.22 -10.25
C TYR A 421 -9.02 -5.47 -9.70
N THR A 422 -9.00 -5.63 -8.38
CA THR A 422 -8.32 -6.71 -7.66
C THR A 422 -9.32 -7.47 -6.77
N PRO A 423 -9.97 -8.53 -7.29
CA PRO A 423 -10.93 -9.31 -6.51
C PRO A 423 -10.24 -10.09 -5.39
N ALA A 424 -11.00 -10.43 -4.34
CA ALA A 424 -10.50 -11.28 -3.26
C ALA A 424 -10.07 -12.65 -3.80
N GLN A 425 -8.82 -13.04 -3.47
CA GLN A 425 -8.30 -14.36 -3.77
C GLN A 425 -8.05 -15.11 -2.48
N LEU A 426 -8.83 -16.17 -2.28
CA LEU A 426 -8.75 -17.04 -1.12
C LEU A 426 -8.46 -18.46 -1.61
N THR A 427 -7.21 -18.87 -1.45
CA THR A 427 -6.67 -20.17 -1.91
C THR A 427 -6.22 -21.07 -0.76
N ALA A 428 -6.13 -20.52 0.45
CA ALA A 428 -6.10 -21.31 1.66
C ALA A 428 -7.45 -22.04 1.84
N PRO A 429 -7.46 -23.25 2.43
CA PRO A 429 -8.69 -23.87 2.90
C PRO A 429 -9.52 -22.90 3.75
N VAL A 430 -10.83 -23.01 3.66
CA VAL A 430 -11.76 -22.10 4.32
C VAL A 430 -12.71 -22.92 5.19
N ARG A 431 -12.74 -22.62 6.48
CA ARG A 431 -13.80 -23.09 7.35
C ARG A 431 -14.98 -22.14 7.20
N VAL A 432 -16.13 -22.70 6.84
CA VAL A 432 -17.35 -21.95 6.64
C VAL A 432 -18.33 -22.32 7.74
N PHE A 433 -18.88 -21.31 8.41
CA PHE A 433 -19.97 -21.44 9.36
C PHE A 433 -21.24 -20.92 8.74
N THR A 434 -22.32 -21.68 8.91
CA THR A 434 -23.63 -21.31 8.40
C THR A 434 -24.70 -21.43 9.46
N ARG A 435 -25.62 -20.48 9.47
CA ARG A 435 -26.81 -20.53 10.33
C ARG A 435 -28.03 -20.11 9.55
N ARG A 436 -29.06 -20.95 9.61
CA ARG A 436 -30.33 -20.67 8.96
C ARG A 436 -31.14 -19.67 9.79
N GLY A 437 -31.79 -18.72 9.12
CA GLY A 437 -32.81 -17.88 9.74
C GLY A 437 -34.13 -18.62 9.97
N ASP A 438 -34.93 -18.14 10.92
CA ASP A 438 -36.24 -18.72 11.27
C ASP A 438 -37.37 -18.35 10.28
N THR A 439 -37.04 -17.79 9.13
CA THR A 439 -38.03 -17.31 8.16
C THR A 439 -38.39 -18.40 7.13
N PRO A 440 -39.58 -18.33 6.51
CA PRO A 440 -39.97 -19.27 5.45
C PRO A 440 -39.15 -19.13 4.16
N ALA A 441 -38.57 -17.96 3.92
CA ALA A 441 -37.61 -17.75 2.83
C ALA A 441 -36.25 -18.31 3.25
N PRO A 442 -35.46 -18.89 2.34
CA PRO A 442 -34.15 -19.42 2.71
C PRO A 442 -33.21 -18.23 2.96
N GLU A 443 -33.05 -17.90 4.23
CA GLU A 443 -32.09 -16.93 4.74
C GLU A 443 -30.97 -17.69 5.45
N ILE A 444 -29.73 -17.46 5.01
CA ILE A 444 -28.56 -18.17 5.56
C ILE A 444 -27.47 -17.17 5.84
N GLU A 445 -27.06 -17.10 7.11
CA GLU A 445 -25.85 -16.43 7.53
C GLU A 445 -24.64 -17.28 7.17
N VAL A 446 -23.60 -16.65 6.62
CA VAL A 446 -22.36 -17.27 6.19
C VAL A 446 -21.19 -16.47 6.75
N THR A 447 -20.33 -17.16 7.49
CA THR A 447 -19.08 -16.62 8.01
C THR A 447 -17.93 -17.50 7.55
N ARG A 448 -16.97 -16.94 6.82
CA ARG A 448 -15.85 -17.68 6.22
C ARG A 448 -14.51 -17.26 6.81
N HIS A 449 -13.79 -18.21 7.38
CA HIS A 449 -12.46 -18.02 7.94
C HIS A 449 -11.42 -18.83 7.18
N ALA A 450 -10.33 -18.18 6.78
CA ALA A 450 -9.20 -18.87 6.20
C ALA A 450 -8.51 -19.73 7.26
N VAL A 451 -8.12 -20.94 6.90
CA VAL A 451 -7.33 -21.84 7.72
C VAL A 451 -5.98 -22.03 7.03
N THR A 452 -4.90 -21.67 7.72
CA THR A 452 -3.54 -21.81 7.18
C THR A 452 -2.69 -22.67 8.09
N GLY A 453 -1.99 -23.65 7.51
CA GLY A 453 -1.08 -24.52 8.26
C GLY A 453 -1.82 -25.46 9.22
N ASP A 454 -1.19 -25.70 10.38
CA ASP A 454 -1.71 -26.58 11.43
C ASP A 454 -2.49 -25.82 12.52
N THR A 455 -2.82 -24.55 12.29
CA THR A 455 -3.65 -23.78 13.22
C THR A 455 -4.98 -24.52 13.39
N PRO A 456 -5.47 -24.73 14.63
CA PRO A 456 -6.76 -25.36 14.86
C PRO A 456 -7.84 -24.67 14.05
N ASP A 457 -8.73 -25.46 13.45
CA ASP A 457 -9.90 -24.91 12.79
C ASP A 457 -10.65 -24.03 13.80
N PRO A 458 -11.16 -22.85 13.38
CA PRO A 458 -12.05 -22.09 14.24
C PRO A 458 -13.23 -22.99 14.66
N SER A 459 -13.72 -22.80 15.88
CA SER A 459 -14.87 -23.53 16.42
C SER A 459 -15.98 -22.54 16.75
N ASP A 460 -17.19 -22.86 16.30
CA ASP A 460 -18.41 -22.17 16.64
C ASP A 460 -19.44 -23.26 16.94
N ASP A 461 -19.90 -23.32 18.19
CA ASP A 461 -20.82 -24.36 18.65
C ASP A 461 -22.28 -24.05 18.26
N GLU A 462 -22.56 -22.85 17.73
CA GLU A 462 -23.90 -22.38 17.38
C GLU A 462 -24.21 -22.51 15.88
N HIS A 463 -23.21 -22.82 15.04
CA HIS A 463 -23.32 -22.85 13.58
C HIS A 463 -22.97 -24.23 13.01
N ASP A 464 -23.68 -24.63 11.94
CA ASP A 464 -23.23 -25.74 11.10
C ASP A 464 -21.95 -25.33 10.37
N ALA A 465 -21.09 -26.30 10.08
CA ALA A 465 -19.79 -25.98 9.50
C ALA A 465 -19.28 -26.98 8.48
N HIS A 466 -18.80 -26.46 7.35
CA HIS A 466 -18.22 -27.21 6.24
C HIS A 466 -16.89 -26.60 5.78
N THR A 467 -16.15 -27.37 4.99
CA THR A 467 -14.84 -27.00 4.47
C THR A 467 -14.94 -26.68 2.99
N SER A 468 -14.59 -25.45 2.63
CA SER A 468 -14.50 -24.97 1.25
C SER A 468 -13.03 -24.84 0.83
N VAL A 469 -12.65 -25.39 -0.32
CA VAL A 469 -11.25 -25.41 -0.78
C VAL A 469 -11.19 -24.97 -2.23
N ASP A 470 -10.34 -23.98 -2.51
CA ASP A 470 -10.04 -23.59 -3.89
C ASP A 470 -9.17 -24.65 -4.58
N GLU A 471 -9.48 -25.01 -5.83
CA GLU A 471 -8.74 -26.01 -6.61
C GLU A 471 -7.27 -25.62 -6.84
N GLU A 472 -6.93 -24.33 -6.82
CA GLU A 472 -5.56 -23.83 -6.92
C GLU A 472 -4.82 -23.78 -5.56
N THR A 473 -5.38 -24.40 -4.52
CA THR A 473 -4.74 -24.48 -3.21
C THR A 473 -3.37 -25.18 -3.28
N ARG A 474 -2.41 -24.71 -2.46
CA ARG A 474 -1.14 -25.41 -2.24
C ARG A 474 -1.28 -26.64 -1.36
N GLU A 475 -2.36 -26.73 -0.59
CA GLU A 475 -2.63 -27.83 0.33
C GLU A 475 -3.49 -28.88 -0.36
N THR A 476 -2.97 -29.48 -1.43
CA THR A 476 -3.74 -30.37 -2.33
C THR A 476 -4.39 -31.55 -1.60
N GLY A 477 -3.83 -32.00 -0.48
CA GLY A 477 -4.46 -33.01 0.38
C GLY A 477 -5.82 -32.58 0.97
N ARG A 478 -6.04 -31.28 1.17
CA ARG A 478 -7.31 -30.72 1.68
C ARG A 478 -8.44 -30.83 0.64
N LEU A 479 -8.13 -30.92 -0.66
CA LEU A 479 -9.15 -31.12 -1.70
C LEU A 479 -9.89 -32.46 -1.55
N ALA A 480 -9.21 -33.50 -1.06
CA ALA A 480 -9.82 -34.80 -0.81
C ALA A 480 -10.80 -34.79 0.37
N LEU A 481 -10.71 -33.79 1.25
CA LEU A 481 -11.54 -33.62 2.44
C LEU A 481 -12.53 -32.45 2.31
N ALA A 482 -12.56 -31.79 1.14
CA ALA A 482 -13.40 -30.63 0.91
C ALA A 482 -14.86 -31.05 0.74
N ASP A 483 -15.77 -30.39 1.46
CA ASP A 483 -17.21 -30.48 1.23
C ASP A 483 -17.58 -29.71 -0.06
N VAL A 484 -16.89 -28.58 -0.27
CA VAL A 484 -17.08 -27.69 -1.41
C VAL A 484 -15.73 -27.41 -2.10
N VAL A 485 -15.63 -27.70 -3.39
CA VAL A 485 -14.45 -27.32 -4.19
C VAL A 485 -14.78 -26.13 -5.07
N VAL A 486 -13.96 -25.07 -5.00
CA VAL A 486 -14.16 -23.82 -5.72
C VAL A 486 -13.11 -23.66 -6.82
N ARG A 487 -13.50 -23.14 -7.97
CA ARG A 487 -12.59 -22.67 -9.01
C ARG A 487 -13.01 -21.30 -9.52
N ARG A 488 -12.03 -20.43 -9.75
CA ARG A 488 -12.21 -19.10 -10.33
C ARG A 488 -11.62 -19.07 -11.73
N ALA A 489 -12.45 -18.82 -12.74
CA ALA A 489 -12.02 -18.72 -14.14
C ALA A 489 -13.12 -18.07 -14.97
N ARG A 490 -12.79 -17.60 -16.18
CA ARG A 490 -13.81 -17.06 -17.10
C ARG A 490 -14.71 -18.19 -17.58
N GLU A 491 -16.01 -17.93 -17.77
CA GLU A 491 -16.98 -18.95 -18.24
C GLU A 491 -16.53 -19.64 -19.53
N ASP A 492 -15.81 -18.92 -20.39
CA ASP A 492 -15.30 -19.36 -21.69
C ASP A 492 -13.85 -19.86 -21.67
N ASP A 493 -13.27 -20.18 -20.50
CA ASP A 493 -11.89 -20.66 -20.40
C ASP A 493 -11.70 -22.04 -21.05
N PRO A 494 -10.99 -22.13 -22.20
CA PRO A 494 -10.90 -23.37 -22.97
C PRO A 494 -10.08 -24.47 -22.27
N ARG A 495 -9.35 -24.12 -21.19
CA ARG A 495 -8.56 -25.08 -20.41
C ARG A 495 -9.40 -25.88 -19.43
N LEU A 496 -10.54 -25.32 -19.01
CA LEU A 496 -11.44 -25.91 -18.01
C LEU A 496 -12.77 -26.38 -18.65
N GLY A 497 -13.12 -25.84 -19.81
CA GLY A 497 -14.41 -26.10 -20.44
C GLY A 497 -15.56 -25.34 -19.76
N PRO A 498 -16.81 -25.55 -20.22
CA PRO A 498 -17.96 -24.85 -19.67
C PRO A 498 -18.20 -25.27 -18.21
N PRO A 499 -18.75 -24.39 -17.35
CA PRO A 499 -18.93 -24.69 -15.93
C PRO A 499 -19.58 -26.05 -15.60
N PRO A 500 -20.65 -26.52 -16.30
CA PRO A 500 -21.22 -27.84 -16.03
C PRO A 500 -20.23 -28.99 -16.22
N ALA A 501 -19.37 -28.92 -17.24
CA ALA A 501 -18.38 -29.96 -17.50
C ALA A 501 -17.34 -30.01 -16.37
N TRP A 502 -16.77 -28.85 -16.01
CA TRP A 502 -15.81 -28.76 -14.91
C TRP A 502 -16.41 -29.22 -13.58
N THR A 503 -17.63 -28.81 -13.24
CA THR A 503 -18.26 -29.24 -11.98
C THR A 503 -18.45 -30.76 -11.91
N ALA A 504 -18.85 -31.41 -13.01
CA ALA A 504 -18.97 -32.87 -13.09
C ALA A 504 -17.62 -33.58 -12.95
N GLU A 505 -16.58 -33.07 -13.62
CA GLU A 505 -15.21 -33.62 -13.51
C GLU A 505 -14.65 -33.51 -12.09
N THR A 506 -14.86 -32.37 -11.42
CA THR A 506 -14.42 -32.12 -10.05
C THR A 506 -15.12 -33.06 -9.06
N LEU A 507 -16.44 -33.23 -9.18
CA LEU A 507 -17.21 -34.17 -8.34
C LEU A 507 -16.79 -35.63 -8.59
N ALA A 508 -16.43 -36.00 -9.82
CA ALA A 508 -15.90 -37.32 -10.12
C ALA A 508 -14.50 -37.53 -9.50
N ARG A 509 -13.67 -36.48 -9.50
CA ARG A 509 -12.29 -36.50 -8.97
C ARG A 509 -12.23 -36.54 -7.44
N TYR A 510 -13.16 -35.87 -6.74
CA TYR A 510 -13.16 -35.75 -5.28
C TYR A 510 -14.42 -36.39 -4.67
N PRO A 511 -14.38 -37.69 -4.26
CA PRO A 511 -15.56 -38.43 -3.81
C PRO A 511 -16.31 -37.86 -2.61
N TYR A 512 -15.63 -37.11 -1.74
CA TYR A 512 -16.23 -36.48 -0.55
C TYR A 512 -16.76 -35.06 -0.80
N CYS A 513 -16.45 -34.47 -1.97
CA CYS A 513 -17.00 -33.19 -2.38
C CYS A 513 -18.49 -33.35 -2.70
N GLY A 514 -19.34 -32.62 -1.97
CA GLY A 514 -20.79 -32.59 -2.18
C GLY A 514 -21.20 -31.56 -3.24
N MET A 515 -20.40 -30.51 -3.43
CA MET A 515 -20.69 -29.45 -4.39
C MET A 515 -19.41 -28.84 -5.00
N ALA A 516 -19.37 -28.74 -6.34
CA ALA A 516 -18.32 -28.04 -7.07
C ALA A 516 -18.83 -26.66 -7.54
N VAL A 517 -18.02 -25.62 -7.36
CA VAL A 517 -18.40 -24.22 -7.60
C VAL A 517 -17.44 -23.58 -8.59
N TYR A 518 -17.98 -23.06 -9.69
CA TYR A 518 -17.25 -22.34 -10.73
C TYR A 518 -17.62 -20.85 -10.67
N VAL A 519 -16.75 -20.03 -10.13
CA VAL A 519 -16.92 -18.57 -10.04
C VAL A 519 -16.44 -17.92 -11.34
N ASP A 520 -17.38 -17.41 -12.14
CA ASP A 520 -17.16 -16.85 -13.47
C ASP A 520 -17.37 -15.33 -13.58
N GLY A 521 -17.66 -14.67 -12.46
CA GLY A 521 -17.82 -13.23 -12.37
C GLY A 521 -17.72 -12.71 -10.94
N PRO A 522 -17.78 -11.38 -10.75
CA PRO A 522 -17.70 -10.76 -9.42
C PRO A 522 -18.94 -11.04 -8.56
N ASP A 523 -20.09 -11.28 -9.19
CA ASP A 523 -21.42 -11.37 -8.56
C ASP A 523 -22.12 -12.72 -8.80
N ARG A 524 -21.43 -13.68 -9.41
CA ARG A 524 -22.05 -14.91 -9.90
C ARG A 524 -21.10 -16.10 -9.93
N CYS A 525 -21.71 -17.28 -9.85
CA CYS A 525 -21.05 -18.56 -10.00
C CYS A 525 -22.03 -19.63 -10.50
N VAL A 526 -21.50 -20.78 -10.86
CA VAL A 526 -22.26 -21.99 -11.19
C VAL A 526 -21.91 -23.07 -10.17
N ALA A 527 -22.93 -23.68 -9.56
CA ALA A 527 -22.76 -24.78 -8.61
C ALA A 527 -23.30 -26.08 -9.22
N GLY A 528 -22.49 -27.13 -9.19
CA GLY A 528 -22.88 -28.50 -9.52
C GLY A 528 -22.89 -29.37 -8.25
N THR A 529 -23.89 -30.24 -8.11
CA THR A 529 -24.04 -31.14 -6.95
C THR A 529 -24.04 -32.61 -7.37
N ARG A 530 -23.81 -33.52 -6.41
CA ARG A 530 -23.85 -34.98 -6.66
C ARG A 530 -25.21 -35.50 -7.11
N ASP A 531 -26.28 -34.83 -6.69
CA ASP A 531 -27.66 -35.19 -7.06
C ASP A 531 -28.02 -34.73 -8.49
N GLY A 532 -27.05 -34.20 -9.23
CA GLY A 532 -27.21 -33.83 -10.64
C GLY A 532 -27.76 -32.42 -10.86
N HIS A 533 -27.89 -31.61 -9.81
CA HIS A 533 -28.25 -30.21 -9.96
C HIS A 533 -27.06 -29.41 -10.51
N VAL A 534 -27.31 -28.58 -11.53
CA VAL A 534 -26.37 -27.58 -12.02
C VAL A 534 -27.10 -26.25 -12.12
N VAL A 535 -26.78 -25.33 -11.22
CA VAL A 535 -27.49 -24.05 -11.07
C VAL A 535 -26.55 -22.86 -11.17
N ARG A 536 -27.04 -21.77 -11.72
CA ARG A 536 -26.39 -20.46 -11.70
C ARG A 536 -26.90 -19.68 -10.49
N LEU A 537 -25.96 -19.18 -9.70
CA LEU A 537 -26.20 -18.21 -8.64
C LEU A 537 -25.79 -16.84 -9.16
N THR A 538 -26.65 -15.84 -9.02
CA THR A 538 -26.35 -14.46 -9.42
C THR A 538 -26.92 -13.50 -8.39
N ALA A 539 -26.04 -12.70 -7.78
CA ALA A 539 -26.46 -11.65 -6.87
C ALA A 539 -27.23 -10.58 -7.62
N THR A 540 -28.28 -10.10 -6.99
CA THR A 540 -29.08 -8.99 -7.50
C THR A 540 -28.20 -7.74 -7.46
N PRO A 541 -28.03 -7.01 -8.58
CA PRO A 541 -27.29 -5.76 -8.58
C PRO A 541 -27.87 -4.75 -7.59
N ALA A 542 -27.02 -3.85 -7.10
CA ALA A 542 -27.46 -2.70 -6.34
C ALA A 542 -28.43 -1.83 -7.17
N PRO A 543 -29.26 -0.97 -6.54
CA PRO A 543 -30.22 -0.13 -7.26
C PRO A 543 -29.63 0.78 -8.35
N ASP A 544 -28.33 1.07 -8.26
CA ASP A 544 -27.56 1.84 -9.25
C ASP A 544 -26.97 0.98 -10.39
N GLY A 545 -27.33 -0.30 -10.45
CA GLY A 545 -26.88 -1.28 -11.44
C GLY A 545 -25.49 -1.86 -11.19
N ARG A 546 -24.83 -1.53 -10.07
CA ARG A 546 -23.52 -2.10 -9.76
C ARG A 546 -23.64 -3.54 -9.29
N ALA A 547 -22.69 -4.37 -9.73
CA ALA A 547 -22.54 -5.73 -9.25
C ALA A 547 -22.31 -5.77 -7.73
N ASP A 548 -22.88 -6.78 -7.08
CA ASP A 548 -22.49 -7.16 -5.74
C ASP A 548 -21.04 -7.69 -5.77
N LEU A 549 -20.23 -7.30 -4.79
CA LEU A 549 -18.80 -7.68 -4.73
C LEU A 549 -18.50 -8.66 -3.59
N CYS A 550 -19.53 -9.19 -2.91
CA CYS A 550 -19.34 -10.35 -2.04
C CYS A 550 -18.88 -11.54 -2.89
N ASP A 551 -17.89 -12.29 -2.39
CA ASP A 551 -17.30 -13.40 -3.14
C ASP A 551 -18.37 -14.48 -3.40
N PRO A 552 -18.65 -14.85 -4.68
CA PRO A 552 -19.72 -15.80 -4.99
C PRO A 552 -19.58 -17.18 -4.37
N ALA A 553 -18.40 -17.54 -3.85
CA ALA A 553 -18.22 -18.74 -3.04
C ALA A 553 -18.96 -18.69 -1.68
N ALA A 554 -19.28 -17.50 -1.15
CA ALA A 554 -20.16 -17.34 0.01
C ALA A 554 -21.60 -17.72 -0.36
N TYR A 555 -22.10 -17.29 -1.53
CA TYR A 555 -23.43 -17.66 -2.00
C TYR A 555 -23.58 -19.15 -2.23
N ALA A 556 -22.55 -19.77 -2.82
CA ALA A 556 -22.52 -21.21 -3.00
C ALA A 556 -22.51 -21.93 -1.64
N SER A 557 -21.74 -21.44 -0.66
CA SER A 557 -21.74 -22.03 0.69
C SER A 557 -23.10 -21.96 1.37
N ALA A 558 -23.85 -20.87 1.19
CA ALA A 558 -25.22 -20.79 1.64
C ALA A 558 -26.13 -21.81 0.93
N LEU A 559 -26.01 -21.95 -0.40
CA LEU A 559 -26.74 -22.97 -1.14
C LEU A 559 -26.40 -24.38 -0.66
N TYR A 560 -25.14 -24.67 -0.36
CA TYR A 560 -24.71 -25.95 0.20
C TYR A 560 -25.42 -26.26 1.51
N ALA A 561 -25.41 -25.32 2.46
CA ALA A 561 -26.08 -25.46 3.74
C ALA A 561 -27.61 -25.68 3.56
N HIS A 562 -28.25 -24.95 2.64
CA HIS A 562 -29.66 -25.18 2.31
C HIS A 562 -29.91 -26.62 1.82
N LEU A 563 -29.03 -27.13 0.95
CA LEU A 563 -29.19 -28.44 0.32
C LEU A 563 -28.94 -29.62 1.26
N LEU A 564 -28.22 -29.41 2.37
CA LEU A 564 -28.08 -30.44 3.42
C LEU A 564 -29.41 -30.77 4.10
N GLU A 565 -30.33 -29.81 4.15
CA GLU A 565 -31.66 -29.97 4.76
C GLU A 565 -32.79 -30.13 3.74
N HIS A 566 -32.63 -29.60 2.53
CA HIS A 566 -33.67 -29.56 1.49
C HIS A 566 -33.15 -30.15 0.18
N PRO A 567 -33.86 -31.12 -0.43
CA PRO A 567 -33.35 -31.84 -1.61
C PRO A 567 -33.35 -31.03 -2.91
N HIS A 568 -33.86 -29.79 -2.91
CA HIS A 568 -34.01 -28.98 -4.11
C HIS A 568 -33.48 -27.55 -3.92
N PRO A 569 -32.81 -26.99 -4.94
CA PRO A 569 -32.37 -25.61 -4.89
C PRO A 569 -33.58 -24.66 -4.84
N PRO A 570 -33.52 -23.59 -4.02
CA PRO A 570 -34.58 -22.58 -4.01
C PRO A 570 -34.50 -21.76 -5.30
N ALA A 571 -35.52 -20.93 -5.59
CA ALA A 571 -35.47 -19.98 -6.71
C ALA A 571 -34.70 -18.69 -6.34
N GLU A 572 -34.68 -18.34 -5.06
CA GLU A 572 -33.99 -17.18 -4.50
C GLU A 572 -33.45 -17.55 -3.12
N LEU A 573 -32.31 -16.98 -2.76
CA LEU A 573 -31.63 -17.15 -1.48
C LEU A 573 -31.19 -15.78 -0.96
N THR A 574 -31.44 -15.51 0.31
CA THR A 574 -30.83 -14.35 0.98
C THR A 574 -29.64 -14.82 1.78
N VAL A 575 -28.46 -14.31 1.43
CA VAL A 575 -27.20 -14.67 2.09
C VAL A 575 -26.77 -13.51 2.98
N TRP A 576 -26.56 -13.76 4.25
CA TRP A 576 -26.09 -12.76 5.20
C TRP A 576 -24.59 -12.93 5.45
N THR A 577 -23.80 -11.88 5.26
CA THR A 577 -22.40 -11.84 5.68
C THR A 577 -22.21 -10.66 6.64
N GLY A 578 -21.99 -10.97 7.92
CA GLY A 578 -22.08 -9.98 8.99
C GLY A 578 -23.46 -9.29 9.00
N THR A 579 -23.47 -7.97 8.82
CA THR A 579 -24.73 -7.17 8.82
C THR A 579 -25.32 -6.95 7.42
N ARG A 580 -24.75 -7.56 6.37
CA ARG A 580 -25.16 -7.32 4.98
C ARG A 580 -25.91 -8.51 4.41
N ALA A 581 -27.04 -8.22 3.77
CA ALA A 581 -27.86 -9.18 3.05
C ALA A 581 -27.61 -9.08 1.55
N HIS A 582 -27.40 -10.22 0.92
CA HIS A 582 -27.18 -10.39 -0.50
C HIS A 582 -28.32 -11.24 -1.06
N ARG A 583 -29.12 -10.68 -1.97
CA ARG A 583 -30.22 -11.43 -2.61
C ARG A 583 -29.68 -12.13 -3.84
N VAL A 584 -29.72 -13.45 -3.84
CA VAL A 584 -29.13 -14.29 -4.88
C VAL A 584 -30.23 -15.03 -5.61
N ASN A 585 -30.35 -14.78 -6.91
CA ASN A 585 -31.20 -15.57 -7.77
C ASN A 585 -30.52 -16.93 -8.06
N VAL A 586 -31.30 -18.00 -7.99
CA VAL A 586 -30.84 -19.36 -8.26
C VAL A 586 -31.69 -19.92 -9.39
N ALA A 587 -31.05 -20.19 -10.53
CA ALA A 587 -31.73 -20.69 -11.72
C ALA A 587 -31.00 -21.91 -12.29
N PRO A 588 -31.68 -22.83 -12.98
CA PRO A 588 -31.02 -23.87 -13.77
C PRO A 588 -29.98 -23.25 -14.70
N TYR A 589 -28.79 -23.84 -14.78
CA TYR A 589 -27.74 -23.31 -15.63
C TYR A 589 -28.19 -23.28 -17.10
N SER A 590 -28.08 -22.12 -17.71
CA SER A 590 -28.16 -21.93 -19.15
C SER A 590 -26.89 -21.19 -19.60
N PRO A 591 -26.19 -21.65 -20.64
CA PRO A 591 -24.97 -21.00 -21.10
C PRO A 591 -25.27 -19.56 -21.55
N SER A 592 -24.37 -18.64 -21.23
CA SER A 592 -24.47 -17.27 -21.74
C SER A 592 -24.40 -17.30 -23.27
N SER A 593 -25.29 -16.55 -23.94
CA SER A 593 -25.23 -16.42 -25.39
C SER A 593 -23.92 -15.75 -25.76
N PRO A 594 -23.13 -16.26 -26.73
CA PRO A 594 -21.86 -15.64 -27.10
C PRO A 594 -22.12 -14.20 -27.51
N SER A 595 -21.46 -13.24 -26.84
CA SER A 595 -21.52 -11.84 -27.25
C SER A 595 -20.99 -11.78 -28.67
N ARG A 596 -21.85 -11.40 -29.63
CA ARG A 596 -21.42 -11.12 -31.00
C ARG A 596 -20.37 -10.03 -30.92
N SER A 597 -19.14 -10.39 -31.30
CA SER A 597 -17.97 -9.51 -31.39
C SER A 597 -18.22 -8.30 -32.26
#